data_AF-A0A2V9N5T1-F1
#
_entry.id   AF-A0A2V9N5T1-F1
#
_cell.length_a   1.000
_cell.length_b   1.000
_cell.length_c   1.000
_cell.angle_alpha   90.00
_cell.angle_beta   90.00
_cell.angle_gamma   90.00
#
_symmetry.space_group_name_H-M   'P 1'
#
loop_
_entity.id
_entity.type
_entity.pdbx_description
1 polymer ?
#
loop_
_entity_poly.entity_id
_entity_poly.type
_entity_poly.pdbx_seq_one_letter_code
_entity_poly.pdbx_strand_id
1 'polypeptide(L)'
;MTTARFFFFVFLAFQLDAAVPMYASNNSGQNWIEVSSPHFSVISNAGAKEGARVAAQFEQIRAMFQSAFPHIRVDSGKPTIIFALKNEDSLKLFLPSYGLNNKEKHLAGLYQPGTSKNYALVRTDITGSGANPYHSLYHEYTHYLLRVNFRGLPLWLDEGLAEFYGNTAFEGKQVILGMADPNQLRILQRTPMIPIEMLITADSGSPLYNAQEHSGIFYAESWAIVHYLALSTDARDKDLLNRFMSVLRATDDPAQAANQSFGDLKQLENKLHGYTQQVAFQAMRMPLQTTYSEKDLKTRALEPAEALAAQADFLLSTGKRGAALDVLHKAETLNPSLAALHEALGDYHYQNSAFDEAEKEFNAALQSNPDDWIAFFFKAHILLKKSGY
;
A
#
# COMPACT_ATOMS: atom_id res chain seq x y z
N MET A 1 -37.07 71.41 -40.16
CA MET A 1 -36.81 72.01 -38.83
C MET A 1 -36.85 70.92 -37.78
N THR A 2 -35.69 70.31 -37.51
CA THR A 2 -35.30 69.74 -36.20
C THR A 2 -33.83 69.34 -36.34
N THR A 3 -33.00 70.11 -35.64
CA THR A 3 -31.55 69.99 -35.48
C THR A 3 -31.24 68.91 -34.46
N ALA A 4 -30.27 68.03 -34.74
CA ALA A 4 -29.50 67.35 -33.70
C ALA A 4 -28.11 66.98 -34.23
N ARG A 5 -27.11 67.71 -33.72
CA ARG A 5 -25.67 67.40 -33.81
C ARG A 5 -25.39 66.11 -33.06
N PHE A 6 -24.49 65.24 -33.53
CA PHE A 6 -23.67 64.42 -32.64
C PHE A 6 -22.31 64.08 -33.27
N PHE A 7 -21.33 63.99 -32.38
CA PHE A 7 -19.89 64.10 -32.55
C PHE A 7 -19.25 62.86 -33.22
N PHE A 8 -18.21 63.12 -34.03
CA PHE A 8 -17.22 62.13 -34.44
C PHE A 8 -16.34 61.76 -33.23
N PHE A 9 -16.39 60.51 -32.77
CA PHE A 9 -15.39 59.92 -31.89
C PHE A 9 -14.71 58.75 -32.61
N VAL A 10 -13.41 58.90 -32.82
CA VAL A 10 -12.48 57.87 -33.29
C VAL A 10 -12.27 56.88 -32.13
N PHE A 11 -12.75 55.65 -32.28
CA PHE A 11 -12.38 54.56 -31.36
C PHE A 11 -11.10 53.89 -31.87
N LEU A 12 -9.99 54.16 -31.19
CA LEU A 12 -8.78 53.34 -31.23
C LEU A 12 -9.10 51.98 -30.60
N ALA A 13 -8.95 50.91 -31.37
CA ALA A 13 -8.98 49.54 -30.84
C ALA A 13 -7.66 49.25 -30.12
N PHE A 14 -7.67 49.26 -28.78
CA PHE A 14 -6.62 48.63 -27.99
C PHE A 14 -6.94 47.14 -27.84
N GLN A 15 -6.21 46.30 -28.57
CA GLN A 15 -6.07 44.89 -28.23
C GLN A 15 -5.24 44.80 -26.95
N LEU A 16 -5.89 44.48 -25.84
CA LEU A 16 -5.20 43.98 -24.65
C LEU A 16 -4.95 42.50 -24.87
N ASP A 17 -3.72 42.16 -25.27
CA ASP A 17 -3.20 40.80 -25.26
C ASP A 17 -3.40 40.22 -23.86
N ALA A 18 -4.28 39.22 -23.76
CA ALA A 18 -4.32 38.33 -22.62
C ALA A 18 -2.99 37.57 -22.60
N ALA A 19 -2.07 38.00 -21.74
CA ALA A 19 -0.88 37.25 -21.42
C ALA A 19 -1.30 35.86 -20.90
N VAL A 20 -1.25 34.87 -21.78
CA VAL A 20 -1.29 33.46 -21.40
C VAL A 20 -0.07 33.24 -20.51
N PRO A 21 -0.21 32.78 -19.25
CA PRO A 21 0.95 32.45 -18.45
C PRO A 21 1.68 31.32 -19.15
N MET A 22 2.83 31.68 -19.72
CA MET A 22 3.79 30.76 -20.29
C MET A 22 4.29 29.91 -19.12
N TYR A 23 3.80 28.68 -19.00
CA TYR A 23 4.33 27.71 -18.05
C TYR A 23 5.81 27.56 -18.34
N ALA A 24 6.64 28.14 -17.47
CA ALA A 24 8.07 27.93 -17.47
C ALA A 24 8.30 26.43 -17.28
N SER A 25 8.85 25.79 -18.32
CA SER A 25 9.31 24.41 -18.27
C SER A 25 10.55 24.34 -17.39
N ASN A 26 10.37 24.12 -16.09
CA ASN A 26 11.46 23.83 -15.17
C ASN A 26 11.85 22.35 -15.27
N ASN A 27 13.01 22.10 -15.85
CA ASN A 27 13.55 20.75 -16.03
C ASN A 27 14.25 20.26 -14.74
N SER A 28 13.44 19.70 -13.83
CA SER A 28 13.71 18.41 -13.15
C SER A 28 12.41 17.79 -12.60
N GLY A 29 11.25 18.27 -13.08
CA GLY A 29 9.95 18.17 -12.45
C GLY A 29 9.19 16.89 -12.77
N GLN A 30 9.23 15.93 -11.85
CA GLN A 30 8.07 15.05 -11.69
C GLN A 30 6.95 15.90 -11.07
N ASN A 31 5.87 16.11 -11.83
CA ASN A 31 4.69 16.82 -11.33
C ASN A 31 3.94 15.88 -10.38
N TRP A 32 4.26 15.99 -9.10
CA TRP A 32 3.54 15.29 -8.04
C TRP A 32 2.18 15.92 -7.83
N ILE A 33 1.20 15.07 -7.57
CA ILE A 33 -0.16 15.48 -7.25
C ILE A 33 -0.63 14.70 -6.03
N GLU A 34 -1.61 15.23 -5.34
CA GLU A 34 -2.35 14.52 -4.30
C GLU A 34 -3.77 14.23 -4.80
N VAL A 35 -4.22 13.01 -4.56
CA VAL A 35 -5.61 12.59 -4.72
C VAL A 35 -6.15 12.18 -3.36
N SER A 36 -7.21 12.83 -2.91
CA SER A 36 -7.84 12.53 -1.63
C SER A 36 -9.08 11.67 -1.82
N SER A 37 -9.16 10.57 -1.10
CA SER A 37 -10.36 9.74 -0.93
C SER A 37 -10.81 9.79 0.54
N PRO A 38 -11.98 9.22 0.90
CA PRO A 38 -12.44 9.24 2.29
C PRO A 38 -11.47 8.61 3.30
N HIS A 39 -10.73 7.57 2.93
CA HIS A 39 -9.84 6.85 3.85
C HIS A 39 -8.35 6.94 3.49
N PHE A 40 -8.00 7.47 2.31
CA PHE A 40 -6.63 7.47 1.82
C PHE A 40 -6.22 8.83 1.21
N SER A 41 -4.94 9.15 1.33
CA SER A 41 -4.30 10.17 0.49
C SER A 41 -3.33 9.47 -0.45
N VAL A 42 -3.45 9.74 -1.75
CA VAL A 42 -2.59 9.18 -2.79
C VAL A 42 -1.71 10.27 -3.38
N ILE A 43 -0.41 10.15 -3.20
CA ILE A 43 0.62 11.03 -3.77
C ILE A 43 1.14 10.37 -5.05
N SER A 44 0.95 11.00 -6.21
CA SER A 44 1.23 10.38 -7.51
C SER A 44 2.14 11.23 -8.38
N ASN A 45 3.19 10.61 -8.92
CA ASN A 45 3.96 11.13 -10.05
C ASN A 45 3.61 10.41 -11.38
N ALA A 46 2.68 9.47 -11.33
CA ALA A 46 2.08 8.81 -12.49
C ALA A 46 0.94 9.63 -13.12
N GLY A 47 0.54 10.74 -12.46
CA GLY A 47 -0.50 11.66 -12.90
C GLY A 47 -1.87 11.41 -12.26
N ALA A 48 -2.80 12.34 -12.48
CA ALA A 48 -4.15 12.39 -11.86
C ALA A 48 -4.98 11.15 -12.10
N LYS A 49 -4.98 10.65 -13.34
CA LYS A 49 -5.74 9.46 -13.71
C LYS A 49 -5.26 8.21 -12.97
N GLU A 50 -3.94 8.02 -12.90
CA GLU A 50 -3.34 6.88 -12.21
C GLU A 50 -3.51 6.98 -10.70
N GLY A 51 -3.30 8.17 -10.12
CA GLY A 51 -3.53 8.40 -8.69
C GLY A 51 -4.99 8.17 -8.29
N ALA A 52 -5.96 8.65 -9.07
CA ALA A 52 -7.38 8.43 -8.83
C ALA A 52 -7.79 6.97 -8.97
N ARG A 53 -7.20 6.24 -9.93
CA ARG A 53 -7.40 4.79 -10.04
C ARG A 53 -6.90 4.06 -8.81
N VAL A 54 -5.67 4.31 -8.38
CA VAL A 54 -5.09 3.69 -7.17
C VAL A 54 -5.98 3.98 -5.97
N ALA A 55 -6.36 5.24 -5.75
CA ALA A 55 -7.28 5.63 -4.67
C ALA A 55 -8.60 4.84 -4.72
N ALA A 56 -9.25 4.78 -5.89
CA ALA A 56 -10.50 4.04 -6.06
C ALA A 56 -10.34 2.53 -5.80
N GLN A 57 -9.25 1.91 -6.25
CA GLN A 57 -8.98 0.49 -5.99
C GLN A 57 -8.76 0.22 -4.49
N PHE A 58 -8.02 1.08 -3.78
CA PHE A 58 -7.87 0.98 -2.32
C PHE A 58 -9.21 1.11 -1.57
N GLU A 59 -10.07 2.04 -1.99
CA GLU A 59 -11.42 2.19 -1.42
C GLU A 59 -12.30 0.95 -1.69
N GLN A 60 -12.21 0.37 -2.88
CA GLN A 60 -12.94 -0.83 -3.27
C GLN A 60 -12.53 -2.05 -2.44
N ILE A 61 -11.22 -2.32 -2.31
CA ILE A 61 -10.72 -3.45 -1.53
C ILE A 61 -11.00 -3.26 -0.03
N ARG A 62 -10.85 -2.05 0.51
CA ARG A 62 -11.24 -1.73 1.89
C ARG A 62 -12.72 -2.05 2.13
N ALA A 63 -13.60 -1.57 1.25
CA ALA A 63 -15.03 -1.81 1.39
C ALA A 63 -15.41 -3.27 1.21
N MET A 64 -14.71 -4.01 0.34
CA MET A 64 -14.85 -5.46 0.22
C MET A 64 -14.56 -6.13 1.56
N PHE A 65 -13.41 -5.85 2.17
CA PHE A 65 -13.05 -6.45 3.47
C PHE A 65 -14.03 -6.07 4.58
N GLN A 66 -14.49 -4.81 4.62
CA GLN A 66 -15.50 -4.38 5.59
C GLN A 66 -16.83 -5.12 5.43
N SER A 67 -17.23 -5.41 4.18
CA SER A 67 -18.47 -6.13 3.86
C SER A 67 -18.35 -7.63 4.14
N ALA A 68 -17.22 -8.24 3.77
CA ALA A 68 -16.96 -9.66 3.93
C ALA A 68 -16.68 -10.05 5.39
N PHE A 69 -16.08 -9.15 6.17
CA PHE A 69 -15.61 -9.41 7.53
C PHE A 69 -16.03 -8.28 8.49
N PRO A 70 -17.28 -8.22 8.94
CA PRO A 70 -17.78 -7.10 9.74
C PRO A 70 -17.11 -6.93 11.11
N HIS A 71 -16.34 -7.92 11.57
CA HIS A 71 -15.68 -7.91 12.87
C HIS A 71 -14.17 -7.63 12.82
N ILE A 72 -13.58 -7.50 11.63
CA ILE A 72 -12.17 -7.11 11.52
C ILE A 72 -12.04 -5.59 11.48
N ARG A 73 -10.89 -5.10 11.93
CA ARG A 73 -10.52 -3.68 11.81
C ARG A 73 -9.98 -3.44 10.41
N VAL A 74 -10.70 -2.66 9.61
CA VAL A 74 -10.22 -2.21 8.29
C VAL A 74 -9.48 -0.87 8.34
N ASP A 75 -9.66 -0.14 9.45
CA ASP A 75 -8.97 1.11 9.74
C ASP A 75 -8.04 0.95 10.95
N SER A 76 -6.79 1.34 10.78
CA SER A 76 -5.78 1.34 11.84
C SER A 76 -5.90 2.53 12.80
N GLY A 77 -6.73 3.53 12.46
CA GLY A 77 -6.80 4.82 13.15
C GLY A 77 -5.66 5.78 12.79
N LYS A 78 -4.73 5.36 11.91
CA LYS A 78 -3.66 6.21 11.37
C LYS A 78 -3.97 6.62 9.94
N PRO A 79 -3.63 7.84 9.51
CA PRO A 79 -3.65 8.20 8.10
C PRO A 79 -2.81 7.22 7.28
N THR A 80 -3.31 6.85 6.09
CA THR A 80 -2.58 5.98 5.16
C THR A 80 -2.26 6.76 3.89
N ILE A 81 -0.97 6.96 3.64
CA ILE A 81 -0.43 7.67 2.49
C ILE A 81 0.04 6.66 1.45
N ILE A 82 -0.46 6.74 0.23
CA ILE A 82 -0.13 5.81 -0.85
C ILE A 82 0.66 6.58 -1.91
N PHE A 83 1.87 6.13 -2.22
CA PHE A 83 2.63 6.65 -3.34
C PHE A 83 2.32 5.85 -4.60
N ALA A 84 1.60 6.47 -5.54
CA ALA A 84 1.35 5.91 -6.87
C ALA A 84 2.50 6.30 -7.81
N LEU A 85 3.43 5.39 -7.96
CA LEU A 85 4.72 5.57 -8.59
C LEU A 85 4.67 5.20 -10.07
N LYS A 86 5.09 6.13 -10.92
CA LYS A 86 5.08 5.94 -12.38
C LYS A 86 5.83 4.69 -12.83
N ASN A 87 6.97 4.40 -12.21
CA ASN A 87 7.89 3.34 -12.64
C ASN A 87 8.93 2.96 -11.57
N GLU A 88 9.84 2.07 -11.94
CA GLU A 88 10.95 1.63 -11.07
C GLU A 88 11.88 2.76 -10.61
N ASP A 89 12.18 3.73 -11.47
CA ASP A 89 13.03 4.87 -11.08
C ASP A 89 12.38 5.69 -9.98
N SER A 90 11.05 5.81 -10.03
CA SER A 90 10.26 6.45 -8.97
C SER A 90 10.31 5.64 -7.67
N LEU A 91 10.30 4.30 -7.74
CA LEU A 91 10.44 3.42 -6.58
C LEU A 91 11.80 3.57 -5.89
N LYS A 92 12.88 3.71 -6.66
CA LYS A 92 14.25 3.89 -6.12
C LYS A 92 14.41 5.16 -5.29
N LEU A 93 13.56 6.16 -5.47
CA LEU A 93 13.53 7.36 -4.63
C LEU A 93 13.12 7.04 -3.17
N PHE A 94 12.29 6.02 -2.98
CA PHE A 94 11.78 5.59 -1.67
C PHE A 94 12.60 4.43 -1.11
N LEU A 95 13.18 3.62 -1.99
CA LEU A 95 13.99 2.46 -1.64
C LEU A 95 15.40 2.59 -2.26
N PRO A 96 16.29 3.43 -1.73
CA PRO A 96 17.58 3.72 -2.35
C PRO A 96 18.53 2.52 -2.43
N SER A 97 18.31 1.49 -1.61
CA SER A 97 19.07 0.23 -1.67
C SER A 97 18.51 -0.75 -2.71
N TYR A 98 17.33 -0.47 -3.26
CA TYR A 98 16.60 -1.38 -4.13
C TYR A 98 17.33 -1.58 -5.48
N GLY A 99 17.58 -2.84 -5.83
CA GLY A 99 18.25 -3.22 -7.07
C GLY A 99 19.78 -3.06 -7.05
N LEU A 100 20.38 -2.73 -5.89
CA LEU A 100 21.84 -2.72 -5.74
C LEU A 100 22.43 -4.14 -5.67
N ASN A 101 21.61 -5.11 -5.26
CA ASN A 101 21.93 -6.52 -5.31
C ASN A 101 21.09 -7.16 -6.42
N ASN A 102 21.71 -7.88 -7.36
CA ASN A 102 21.03 -8.64 -8.44
C ASN A 102 20.07 -9.75 -7.94
N LYS A 103 19.75 -9.78 -6.64
CA LYS A 103 18.88 -10.74 -5.97
C LYS A 103 17.50 -10.17 -5.62
N GLU A 104 17.30 -8.85 -5.74
CA GLU A 104 16.04 -8.22 -5.38
C GLU A 104 15.04 -8.27 -6.55
N LYS A 105 13.83 -8.74 -6.27
CA LYS A 105 12.74 -8.91 -7.23
C LYS A 105 12.25 -7.57 -7.76
N HIS A 106 11.60 -7.59 -8.94
CA HIS A 106 10.78 -6.48 -9.44
C HIS A 106 9.59 -6.23 -8.49
N LEU A 107 9.80 -5.38 -7.49
CA LEU A 107 8.83 -5.04 -6.48
C LEU A 107 7.70 -4.22 -7.12
N ALA A 108 6.48 -4.74 -7.06
CA ALA A 108 5.29 -4.09 -7.61
C ALA A 108 4.65 -3.12 -6.61
N GLY A 109 4.82 -3.37 -5.32
CA GLY A 109 4.38 -2.49 -4.26
C GLY A 109 5.01 -2.88 -2.92
N LEU A 110 4.73 -2.09 -1.90
CA LEU A 110 5.15 -2.36 -0.53
C LEU A 110 4.21 -1.68 0.43
N TYR A 111 3.71 -2.39 1.44
CA TYR A 111 3.09 -1.78 2.60
C TYR A 111 4.08 -1.62 3.78
N GLN A 112 4.16 -0.40 4.32
CA GLN A 112 5.01 -0.04 5.44
C GLN A 112 4.20 0.63 6.55
N PRO A 113 3.97 -0.02 7.70
CA PRO A 113 3.40 0.65 8.86
C PRO A 113 4.42 1.63 9.46
N GLY A 114 3.96 2.79 9.91
CA GLY A 114 4.77 3.77 10.64
C GLY A 114 4.19 4.10 12.01
N THR A 115 4.88 4.96 12.75
CA THR A 115 4.48 5.35 14.10
C THR A 115 3.21 6.19 14.09
N SER A 116 3.17 7.27 13.29
CA SER A 116 2.04 8.20 13.15
C SER A 116 1.19 7.92 11.91
N LYS A 117 1.82 7.61 10.77
CA LYS A 117 1.17 7.33 9.49
C LYS A 117 1.51 5.91 9.01
N ASN A 118 0.68 5.39 8.11
CA ASN A 118 1.01 4.21 7.31
C ASN A 118 1.35 4.61 5.89
N TYR A 119 2.14 3.79 5.23
CA TYR A 119 2.56 4.02 3.86
C TYR A 119 2.31 2.82 2.97
N ALA A 120 1.98 3.08 1.72
CA ALA A 120 2.07 2.10 0.66
C ALA A 120 2.82 2.69 -0.54
N LEU A 121 3.68 1.89 -1.17
CA LEU A 121 4.26 2.20 -2.48
C LEU A 121 3.57 1.32 -3.51
N VAL A 122 3.16 1.88 -4.64
CA VAL A 122 2.52 1.12 -5.73
C VAL A 122 3.10 1.58 -7.05
N ARG A 123 3.71 0.67 -7.80
CA ARG A 123 4.13 0.93 -9.18
C ARG A 123 2.96 0.80 -10.13
N THR A 124 2.64 1.86 -10.87
CA THR A 124 1.52 1.90 -11.81
C THR A 124 1.86 1.32 -13.19
N ASP A 125 3.16 1.18 -13.49
CA ASP A 125 3.63 0.54 -14.73
C ASP A 125 3.64 -1.00 -14.65
N ILE A 126 3.63 -1.55 -13.43
CA ILE A 126 3.44 -2.98 -13.22
C ILE A 126 1.94 -3.24 -13.14
N THR A 127 1.45 -3.99 -14.11
CA THR A 127 0.11 -4.58 -14.07
C THR A 127 0.24 -6.05 -13.75
N GLY A 128 -0.76 -6.61 -13.07
CA GLY A 128 -0.84 -8.05 -12.84
C GLY A 128 -0.71 -8.82 -14.15
N SER A 129 0.01 -9.94 -14.13
CA SER A 129 0.27 -10.78 -15.31
C SER A 129 -0.93 -11.66 -15.73
N GLY A 130 -2.03 -11.57 -14.99
CA GLY A 130 -3.25 -12.37 -15.14
C GLY A 130 -4.51 -11.54 -15.33
N ALA A 131 -5.66 -12.05 -14.89
CA ALA A 131 -6.96 -11.42 -15.09
C ALA A 131 -7.18 -10.13 -14.27
N ASN A 132 -6.46 -9.95 -13.17
CA ASN A 132 -6.53 -8.76 -12.33
C ASN A 132 -5.27 -7.89 -12.45
N PRO A 133 -5.33 -6.73 -13.13
CA PRO A 133 -4.18 -5.84 -13.25
C PRO A 133 -3.78 -5.19 -11.90
N TYR A 134 -4.62 -5.26 -10.88
CA TYR A 134 -4.41 -4.65 -9.56
C TYR A 134 -3.96 -5.63 -8.49
N HIS A 135 -3.57 -6.85 -8.87
CA HIS A 135 -3.19 -7.90 -7.92
C HIS A 135 -2.21 -7.40 -6.85
N SER A 136 -1.11 -6.77 -7.27
CA SER A 136 -0.08 -6.29 -6.36
C SER A 136 -0.60 -5.27 -5.34
N LEU A 137 -1.53 -4.40 -5.76
CA LEU A 137 -2.13 -3.41 -4.87
C LEU A 137 -2.97 -4.09 -3.77
N TYR A 138 -3.79 -5.07 -4.15
CA TYR A 138 -4.63 -5.82 -3.23
C TYR A 138 -3.83 -6.75 -2.33
N HIS A 139 -2.74 -7.32 -2.84
CA HIS A 139 -1.79 -8.13 -2.09
C HIS A 139 -1.20 -7.29 -0.93
N GLU A 140 -0.61 -6.13 -1.23
CA GLU A 140 -0.04 -5.25 -0.21
C GLU A 140 -1.08 -4.73 0.80
N TYR A 141 -2.29 -4.40 0.32
CA TYR A 141 -3.38 -4.00 1.22
C TYR A 141 -3.83 -5.15 2.15
N THR A 142 -3.75 -6.39 1.68
CA THR A 142 -4.08 -7.55 2.52
C THR A 142 -3.06 -7.69 3.64
N HIS A 143 -1.75 -7.56 3.38
CA HIS A 143 -0.74 -7.55 4.46
C HIS A 143 -1.01 -6.46 5.50
N TYR A 144 -1.43 -5.26 5.07
CA TYR A 144 -1.86 -4.23 6.00
C TYR A 144 -2.97 -4.73 6.94
N LEU A 145 -4.05 -5.25 6.38
CA LEU A 145 -5.17 -5.73 7.18
C LEU A 145 -4.77 -6.87 8.11
N LEU A 146 -3.93 -7.78 7.63
CA LEU A 146 -3.44 -8.89 8.45
C LEU A 146 -2.63 -8.38 9.64
N ARG A 147 -1.74 -7.40 9.44
CA ARG A 147 -0.94 -6.79 10.52
C ARG A 147 -1.76 -6.02 11.55
N VAL A 148 -2.88 -5.41 11.14
CA VAL A 148 -3.78 -4.70 12.07
C VAL A 148 -4.60 -5.66 12.92
N ASN A 149 -4.89 -6.86 12.43
CA ASN A 149 -5.83 -7.79 13.06
C ASN A 149 -5.18 -9.01 13.70
N PHE A 150 -3.99 -9.41 13.26
CA PHE A 150 -3.35 -10.65 13.67
C PHE A 150 -1.89 -10.41 14.06
N ARG A 151 -1.40 -11.24 14.98
CA ARG A 151 0.01 -11.30 15.38
C ARG A 151 0.48 -12.74 15.21
N GLY A 152 1.71 -12.92 14.72
CA GLY A 152 2.32 -14.25 14.60
C GLY A 152 1.67 -15.15 13.56
N LEU A 153 1.18 -14.60 12.44
CA LEU A 153 0.77 -15.45 11.32
C LEU A 153 2.00 -16.17 10.75
N PRO A 154 1.93 -17.48 10.47
CA PRO A 154 2.97 -18.19 9.75
C PRO A 154 3.10 -17.61 8.35
N LEU A 155 4.32 -17.61 7.81
CA LEU A 155 4.63 -16.95 6.54
C LEU A 155 3.74 -17.44 5.38
N TRP A 156 3.52 -18.75 5.27
CA TRP A 156 2.66 -19.32 4.23
C TRP A 156 1.21 -18.81 4.30
N LEU A 157 0.70 -18.52 5.51
CA LEU A 157 -0.67 -18.07 5.68
C LEU A 157 -0.79 -16.58 5.40
N ASP A 158 0.19 -15.78 5.83
CA ASP A 158 0.26 -14.34 5.52
C ASP A 158 0.31 -14.13 3.99
N GLU A 159 1.25 -14.79 3.31
CA GLU A 159 1.41 -14.72 1.86
C GLU A 159 0.24 -15.38 1.11
N GLY A 160 -0.25 -16.53 1.57
CA GLY A 160 -1.37 -17.22 0.93
C GLY A 160 -2.67 -16.42 0.97
N LEU A 161 -2.94 -15.70 2.07
CA LEU A 161 -4.08 -14.80 2.17
C LEU A 161 -3.88 -13.58 1.27
N ALA A 162 -2.68 -13.01 1.21
CA ALA A 162 -2.35 -11.90 0.32
C ALA A 162 -2.51 -12.27 -1.16
N GLU A 163 -2.10 -13.47 -1.56
CA GLU A 163 -2.33 -14.01 -2.91
C GLU A 163 -3.83 -14.26 -3.20
N PHE A 164 -4.55 -14.84 -2.23
CA PHE A 164 -5.98 -15.17 -2.39
C PHE A 164 -6.84 -13.91 -2.59
N TYR A 165 -6.67 -12.90 -1.74
CA TYR A 165 -7.38 -11.62 -1.87
C TYR A 165 -6.75 -10.70 -2.92
N GLY A 166 -5.47 -10.88 -3.25
CA GLY A 166 -4.80 -10.25 -4.37
C GLY A 166 -5.52 -10.48 -5.70
N ASN A 167 -6.07 -11.68 -5.88
CA ASN A 167 -6.87 -12.05 -7.05
C ASN A 167 -8.35 -11.64 -6.99
N THR A 168 -8.69 -10.63 -6.19
CA THR A 168 -10.03 -10.04 -6.16
C THR A 168 -10.35 -9.33 -7.48
N ALA A 169 -11.49 -9.63 -8.09
CA ALA A 169 -12.00 -8.94 -9.27
C ALA A 169 -13.30 -8.20 -8.98
N PHE A 170 -13.40 -6.95 -9.43
CA PHE A 170 -14.59 -6.12 -9.28
C PHE A 170 -15.37 -6.08 -10.61
N GLU A 171 -16.59 -6.61 -10.62
CA GLU A 171 -17.48 -6.70 -11.79
C GLU A 171 -18.78 -5.94 -11.52
N GLY A 172 -18.80 -4.63 -11.83
CA GLY A 172 -19.96 -3.78 -11.61
C GLY A 172 -20.32 -3.67 -10.13
N LYS A 173 -21.40 -4.33 -9.69
CA LYS A 173 -21.87 -4.38 -8.30
C LYS A 173 -21.55 -5.70 -7.59
N GLN A 174 -20.72 -6.53 -8.20
CA GLN A 174 -20.29 -7.81 -7.65
C GLN A 174 -18.79 -7.78 -7.49
N VAL A 175 -18.31 -8.49 -6.47
CA VAL A 175 -16.90 -8.79 -6.30
C VAL A 175 -16.72 -10.31 -6.32
N ILE A 176 -15.66 -10.75 -6.98
CA ILE A 176 -15.25 -12.14 -7.05
C ILE A 176 -13.96 -12.29 -6.24
N LEU A 177 -13.97 -13.18 -5.25
CA LEU A 177 -12.84 -13.48 -4.38
C LEU A 177 -12.30 -14.88 -4.67
N GLY A 178 -10.98 -15.02 -4.54
CA GLY A 178 -10.30 -16.30 -4.76
C GLY A 178 -10.31 -16.74 -6.22
N MET A 179 -10.19 -15.82 -7.17
CA MET A 179 -9.95 -16.24 -8.55
C MET A 179 -8.59 -16.92 -8.67
N ALA A 180 -8.53 -18.04 -9.38
CA ALA A 180 -7.27 -18.69 -9.68
C ALA A 180 -6.52 -17.95 -10.81
N ASP A 181 -5.26 -17.60 -10.58
CA ASP A 181 -4.40 -17.02 -11.61
C ASP A 181 -3.84 -18.13 -12.53
N PRO A 182 -4.07 -18.09 -13.85
CA PRO A 182 -3.52 -19.07 -14.79
C PRO A 182 -1.99 -19.24 -14.75
N ASN A 183 -1.24 -18.17 -14.45
CA ASN A 183 0.22 -18.23 -14.31
C ASN A 183 0.61 -18.97 -13.02
N GLN A 184 -0.08 -18.69 -11.91
CA GLN A 184 0.13 -19.39 -10.63
C GLN A 184 -0.22 -20.87 -10.74
N LEU A 185 -1.33 -21.22 -11.39
CA LEU A 185 -1.70 -22.60 -11.68
C LEU A 185 -0.63 -23.30 -12.54
N ARG A 186 -0.07 -22.61 -13.54
CA ARG A 186 1.01 -23.16 -14.37
C ARG A 186 2.27 -23.46 -13.54
N ILE A 187 2.59 -22.63 -12.55
CA ILE A 187 3.72 -22.87 -11.63
C ILE A 187 3.44 -24.15 -10.82
N LEU A 188 2.25 -24.27 -10.23
CA LEU A 188 1.83 -25.45 -9.43
C LEU A 188 1.83 -26.75 -10.25
N GLN A 189 1.51 -26.67 -11.54
CA GLN A 189 1.43 -27.85 -12.41
C GLN A 189 2.78 -28.28 -13.01
N ARG A 190 3.77 -27.38 -13.06
CA ARG A 190 5.06 -27.63 -13.74
C ARG A 190 6.26 -27.71 -12.81
N THR A 191 6.12 -27.24 -11.57
CA THR A 191 7.21 -27.20 -10.59
C THR A 191 6.94 -28.26 -9.53
N PRO A 192 7.96 -29.02 -9.10
CA PRO A 192 7.84 -29.88 -7.93
C PRO A 192 7.38 -29.05 -6.72
N MET A 193 6.39 -29.57 -5.98
CA MET A 193 5.90 -28.92 -4.79
C MET A 193 6.90 -29.01 -3.63
N ILE A 194 6.90 -28.00 -2.78
CA ILE A 194 7.62 -27.93 -1.52
C ILE A 194 6.98 -28.96 -0.57
N PRO A 195 7.77 -29.79 0.13
CA PRO A 195 7.23 -30.66 1.17
C PRO A 195 6.43 -29.84 2.18
N ILE A 196 5.19 -30.24 2.46
CA ILE A 196 4.25 -29.35 3.17
C ILE A 196 4.70 -28.96 4.57
N GLU A 197 5.47 -29.82 5.24
CA GLU A 197 6.06 -29.54 6.55
C GLU A 197 7.08 -28.38 6.47
N MET A 198 7.89 -28.33 5.40
CA MET A 198 8.84 -27.24 5.17
C MET A 198 8.13 -25.92 4.85
N LEU A 199 7.03 -25.98 4.08
CA LEU A 199 6.23 -24.80 3.76
C LEU A 199 5.57 -24.21 5.02
N ILE A 200 4.95 -25.07 5.84
CA ILE A 200 4.20 -24.66 7.04
C ILE A 200 5.11 -24.04 8.10
N THR A 201 6.37 -24.50 8.18
CA THR A 201 7.36 -24.05 9.16
C THR A 201 8.30 -22.97 8.65
N ALA A 202 8.18 -22.57 7.36
CA ALA A 202 9.03 -21.53 6.80
C ALA A 202 8.81 -20.17 7.49
N ASP A 203 9.91 -19.46 7.71
CA ASP A 203 9.94 -18.09 8.20
C ASP A 203 10.58 -17.14 7.18
N SER A 204 10.64 -15.85 7.51
CA SER A 204 11.22 -14.82 6.65
C SER A 204 12.71 -15.00 6.36
N GLY A 205 13.43 -15.85 7.10
CA GLY A 205 14.82 -16.20 6.84
C GLY A 205 14.98 -17.37 5.86
N SER A 206 13.90 -18.10 5.56
CA SER A 206 13.94 -19.30 4.74
C SER A 206 14.41 -19.02 3.30
N PRO A 207 15.32 -19.84 2.74
CA PRO A 207 15.67 -19.81 1.32
C PRO A 207 14.47 -20.06 0.39
N LEU A 208 13.44 -20.78 0.86
CA LEU A 208 12.22 -21.02 0.08
C LEU A 208 11.52 -19.71 -0.30
N TYR A 209 11.58 -18.71 0.60
CA TYR A 209 10.97 -17.41 0.41
C TYR A 209 11.92 -16.43 -0.31
N ASN A 210 13.20 -16.44 0.09
CA ASN A 210 14.17 -15.43 -0.33
C ASN A 210 14.92 -15.76 -1.63
N ALA A 211 14.98 -17.02 -2.05
CA ALA A 211 15.68 -17.41 -3.28
C ALA A 211 14.77 -17.23 -4.51
N GLN A 212 15.30 -16.59 -5.56
CA GLN A 212 14.57 -16.34 -6.81
C GLN A 212 13.98 -17.62 -7.42
N GLU A 213 14.73 -18.72 -7.37
CA GLU A 213 14.34 -20.02 -7.92
C GLU A 213 13.12 -20.65 -7.24
N HIS A 214 12.95 -20.43 -5.93
CA HIS A 214 11.90 -21.07 -5.13
C HIS A 214 10.74 -20.15 -4.76
N SER A 215 10.95 -18.84 -4.85
CA SER A 215 9.95 -17.90 -4.37
C SER A 215 8.62 -18.05 -5.11
N GLY A 216 8.61 -18.19 -6.45
CA GLY A 216 7.37 -18.32 -7.20
C GLY A 216 6.51 -19.53 -6.79
N ILE A 217 7.12 -20.67 -6.50
CA ILE A 217 6.40 -21.87 -6.05
C ILE A 217 5.92 -21.72 -4.60
N PHE A 218 6.68 -21.03 -3.73
CA PHE A 218 6.26 -20.73 -2.36
C PHE A 218 4.95 -19.94 -2.30
N TYR A 219 4.83 -18.84 -3.07
CA TYR A 219 3.58 -18.07 -3.12
C TYR A 219 2.43 -18.90 -3.72
N ALA A 220 2.71 -19.66 -4.77
CA ALA A 220 1.71 -20.48 -5.44
C ALA A 220 1.12 -21.58 -4.55
N GLU A 221 1.97 -22.27 -3.77
CA GLU A 221 1.50 -23.29 -2.82
C GLU A 221 0.80 -22.68 -1.61
N SER A 222 1.29 -21.55 -1.12
CA SER A 222 0.65 -20.78 -0.06
C SER A 222 -0.78 -20.39 -0.45
N TRP A 223 -0.95 -19.88 -1.67
CA TRP A 223 -2.27 -19.62 -2.26
C TRP A 223 -3.11 -20.90 -2.36
N ALA A 224 -2.54 -22.01 -2.86
CA ALA A 224 -3.29 -23.25 -3.04
C ALA A 224 -3.86 -23.79 -1.72
N ILE A 225 -3.10 -23.70 -0.63
CA ILE A 225 -3.57 -24.09 0.71
C ILE A 225 -4.71 -23.18 1.17
N VAL A 226 -4.53 -21.87 1.11
CA VAL A 226 -5.56 -20.90 1.53
C VAL A 226 -6.82 -21.07 0.69
N HIS A 227 -6.68 -21.22 -0.62
CA HIS A 227 -7.80 -21.40 -1.54
C HIS A 227 -8.54 -22.71 -1.26
N TYR A 228 -7.83 -23.83 -1.02
CA TYR A 228 -8.44 -25.08 -0.59
C TYR A 228 -9.20 -24.89 0.73
N LEU A 229 -8.55 -24.34 1.75
CA LEU A 229 -9.15 -24.13 3.08
C LEU A 229 -10.39 -23.22 3.03
N ALA A 230 -10.36 -22.19 2.18
CA ALA A 230 -11.42 -21.19 2.08
C ALA A 230 -12.60 -21.65 1.22
N LEU A 231 -12.37 -22.45 0.17
CA LEU A 231 -13.38 -22.70 -0.88
C LEU A 231 -13.73 -24.16 -1.11
N SER A 232 -12.92 -25.14 -0.67
CA SER A 232 -13.30 -26.55 -0.80
C SER A 232 -14.39 -26.92 0.20
N THR A 233 -15.37 -27.71 -0.23
CA THR A 233 -16.46 -28.17 0.65
C THR A 233 -15.92 -28.96 1.84
N ASP A 234 -14.94 -29.85 1.61
CA ASP A 234 -14.42 -30.72 2.65
C ASP A 234 -13.61 -30.00 3.74
N ALA A 235 -12.94 -28.90 3.39
CA ALA A 235 -12.22 -28.07 4.36
C ALA A 235 -13.18 -27.13 5.10
N ARG A 236 -14.15 -26.54 4.39
CA ARG A 236 -15.15 -25.63 4.96
C ARG A 236 -16.09 -26.32 5.95
N ASP A 237 -16.62 -27.50 5.60
CA ASP A 237 -17.55 -28.23 6.46
C ASP A 237 -16.90 -28.65 7.79
N LYS A 238 -15.57 -28.76 7.82
CA LYS A 238 -14.76 -29.08 9.00
C LYS A 238 -14.17 -27.84 9.69
N ASP A 239 -14.43 -26.66 9.15
CA ASP A 239 -13.94 -25.38 9.64
C ASP A 239 -12.41 -25.35 9.87
N LEU A 240 -11.66 -25.95 8.94
CA LEU A 240 -10.23 -26.25 9.13
C LEU A 240 -9.38 -25.00 9.35
N LEU A 241 -9.68 -23.88 8.67
CA LEU A 241 -8.93 -22.64 8.83
C LEU A 241 -9.11 -22.04 10.23
N ASN A 242 -10.34 -21.95 10.72
CA ASN A 242 -10.61 -21.42 12.06
C ASN A 242 -10.03 -22.34 13.14
N ARG A 243 -10.11 -23.66 12.94
CA ARG A 243 -9.44 -24.64 13.82
C ARG A 243 -7.93 -24.40 13.85
N PHE A 244 -7.27 -24.27 12.69
CA PHE A 244 -5.84 -23.96 12.61
C PHE A 244 -5.49 -22.67 13.36
N MET A 245 -6.22 -21.58 13.10
CA MET A 245 -6.03 -20.31 13.77
C MET A 245 -6.22 -20.39 15.28
N SER A 246 -7.18 -21.20 15.75
CA SER A 246 -7.41 -21.42 17.18
C SER A 246 -6.29 -22.21 17.84
N VAL A 247 -5.81 -23.28 17.20
CA VAL A 247 -4.71 -24.09 17.75
C VAL A 247 -3.40 -23.31 17.71
N LEU A 248 -3.11 -22.61 16.60
CA LEU A 248 -1.92 -21.77 16.48
C LEU A 248 -1.81 -20.75 17.62
N ARG A 249 -2.91 -20.06 17.96
CA ARG A 249 -2.92 -19.12 19.10
C ARG A 249 -2.67 -19.80 20.45
N ALA A 250 -3.00 -21.08 20.58
CA ALA A 250 -2.82 -21.83 21.82
C ALA A 250 -1.42 -22.44 21.93
N THR A 251 -0.79 -22.81 20.81
CA THR A 251 0.50 -23.53 20.80
C THR A 251 1.70 -22.64 20.49
N ASP A 252 1.50 -21.55 19.75
CA ASP A 252 2.57 -20.75 19.13
C ASP A 252 3.53 -21.59 18.25
N ASP A 253 3.02 -22.73 17.74
CA ASP A 253 3.76 -23.69 16.90
C ASP A 253 2.93 -24.02 15.64
N PRO A 254 3.35 -23.54 14.46
CA PRO A 254 2.67 -23.79 13.19
C PRO A 254 2.59 -25.27 12.80
N ALA A 255 3.64 -26.06 13.06
CA ALA A 255 3.67 -27.48 12.72
C ALA A 255 2.71 -28.27 13.61
N GLN A 256 2.70 -27.97 14.92
CA GLN A 256 1.75 -28.57 15.84
C GLN A 256 0.32 -28.18 15.50
N ALA A 257 0.07 -26.90 15.19
CA ALA A 257 -1.25 -26.41 14.79
C ALA A 257 -1.76 -27.08 13.52
N ALA A 258 -0.88 -27.29 12.53
CA ALA A 258 -1.22 -27.97 11.29
C ALA A 258 -1.57 -29.44 11.53
N ASN A 259 -0.74 -30.18 12.27
CA ASN A 259 -1.01 -31.59 12.58
C ASN A 259 -2.33 -31.77 13.33
N GLN A 260 -2.63 -30.92 14.31
CA GLN A 260 -3.87 -31.00 15.09
C GLN A 260 -5.11 -30.57 14.30
N SER A 261 -4.95 -29.74 13.27
CA SER A 261 -6.06 -29.17 12.51
C SER A 261 -6.35 -29.94 11.24
N PHE A 262 -5.31 -30.26 10.48
CA PHE A 262 -5.41 -30.89 9.17
C PHE A 262 -5.22 -32.42 9.23
N GLY A 263 -4.65 -32.93 10.33
CA GLY A 263 -4.33 -34.34 10.50
C GLY A 263 -2.97 -34.68 9.89
N ASP A 264 -2.88 -35.85 9.27
CA ASP A 264 -1.66 -36.31 8.58
C ASP A 264 -1.32 -35.37 7.42
N LEU A 265 -0.20 -34.64 7.56
CA LEU A 265 0.24 -33.65 6.59
C LEU A 265 0.56 -34.27 5.22
N LYS A 266 0.97 -35.54 5.16
CA LYS A 266 1.19 -36.23 3.88
C LYS A 266 -0.12 -36.48 3.14
N GLN A 267 -1.21 -36.72 3.86
CA GLN A 267 -2.54 -36.80 3.26
C GLN A 267 -3.02 -35.43 2.77
N LEU A 268 -2.71 -34.36 3.52
CA LEU A 268 -2.99 -32.99 3.07
C LEU A 268 -2.21 -32.67 1.78
N GLU A 269 -0.93 -32.99 1.71
CA GLU A 269 -0.09 -32.80 0.52
C GLU A 269 -0.68 -33.50 -0.71
N ASN A 270 -1.08 -34.78 -0.58
CA ASN A 270 -1.72 -35.52 -1.68
C ASN A 270 -3.05 -34.89 -2.12
N LYS A 271 -3.86 -34.40 -1.16
CA LYS A 271 -5.12 -33.71 -1.46
C LYS A 271 -4.87 -32.40 -2.20
N LEU A 272 -3.90 -31.61 -1.75
CA LEU A 272 -3.52 -30.35 -2.38
C LEU A 272 -2.98 -30.59 -3.79
N HIS A 273 -2.15 -31.61 -3.98
CA HIS A 273 -1.69 -31.98 -5.31
C HIS A 273 -2.87 -32.28 -6.24
N GLY A 274 -3.82 -33.14 -5.82
CA GLY A 274 -5.03 -33.42 -6.59
C GLY A 274 -5.89 -32.17 -6.82
N TYR A 275 -5.97 -31.27 -5.84
CA TYR A 275 -6.69 -30.01 -5.92
C TYR A 275 -6.10 -29.07 -6.99
N THR A 276 -4.77 -28.93 -7.05
CA THR A 276 -4.11 -28.04 -8.01
C THR A 276 -4.11 -28.57 -9.45
N GLN A 277 -4.38 -29.87 -9.64
CA GLN A 277 -4.55 -30.48 -10.96
C GLN A 277 -5.97 -30.32 -11.53
N GLN A 278 -6.89 -29.66 -10.80
CA GLN A 278 -8.24 -29.42 -11.30
C GLN A 278 -8.24 -28.49 -12.51
N VAL A 279 -9.21 -28.69 -13.40
CA VAL A 279 -9.42 -27.87 -14.60
C VAL A 279 -10.24 -26.60 -14.31
N ALA A 280 -10.96 -26.57 -13.19
CA ALA A 280 -11.83 -25.48 -12.80
C ALA A 280 -11.77 -25.31 -11.28
N PHE A 281 -11.74 -24.05 -10.83
CA PHE A 281 -11.68 -23.68 -9.43
C PHE A 281 -12.94 -22.90 -9.03
N GLN A 282 -13.37 -23.10 -7.78
CA GLN A 282 -14.44 -22.31 -7.19
C GLN A 282 -13.96 -20.88 -6.94
N ALA A 283 -14.88 -19.93 -6.97
CA ALA A 283 -14.64 -18.55 -6.54
C ALA A 283 -15.87 -18.04 -5.78
N MET A 284 -15.66 -17.16 -4.81
CA MET A 284 -16.77 -16.59 -4.05
C MET A 284 -17.26 -15.33 -4.74
N ARG A 285 -18.57 -15.24 -4.98
CA ARG A 285 -19.22 -14.02 -5.48
C ARG A 285 -20.02 -13.39 -4.36
N MET A 286 -19.88 -12.09 -4.17
CA MET A 286 -20.71 -11.34 -3.23
C MET A 286 -21.10 -9.97 -3.79
N PRO A 287 -22.29 -9.46 -3.43
CA PRO A 287 -22.67 -8.10 -3.78
C PRO A 287 -21.78 -7.11 -3.04
N LEU A 288 -21.36 -6.07 -3.75
CA LEU A 288 -20.63 -4.95 -3.15
C LEU A 288 -21.31 -3.64 -3.57
N GLN A 289 -21.78 -2.91 -2.56
CA GLN A 289 -22.33 -1.57 -2.74
C GLN A 289 -21.20 -0.56 -2.54
N THR A 290 -20.26 -0.50 -3.49
CA THR A 290 -19.28 0.58 -3.53
C THR A 290 -19.56 1.50 -4.70
N THR A 291 -19.62 2.79 -4.42
CA THR A 291 -19.89 3.85 -5.40
C THR A 291 -18.66 4.73 -5.67
N TYR A 292 -17.45 4.28 -5.30
CA TYR A 292 -16.25 5.09 -5.50
C TYR A 292 -15.83 5.06 -6.97
N SER A 293 -16.12 6.17 -7.65
CA SER A 293 -15.68 6.45 -9.01
C SER A 293 -14.45 7.35 -8.96
N GLU A 294 -13.47 7.10 -9.82
CA GLU A 294 -12.29 7.96 -10.01
C GLU A 294 -12.69 9.43 -10.23
N LYS A 295 -13.89 9.67 -10.81
CA LYS A 295 -14.41 11.01 -11.14
C LYS A 295 -14.84 11.83 -9.94
N ASP A 296 -15.10 11.20 -8.80
CA ASP A 296 -15.61 11.86 -7.60
C ASP A 296 -14.46 12.29 -6.65
N LEU A 297 -13.22 11.90 -6.99
CA LEU A 297 -12.05 12.15 -6.15
C LEU A 297 -11.46 13.54 -6.43
N LYS A 298 -11.09 14.22 -5.34
CA LYS A 298 -10.47 15.54 -5.40
C LYS A 298 -8.99 15.39 -5.71
N THR A 299 -8.48 16.20 -6.63
CA THR A 299 -7.07 16.24 -6.96
C THR A 299 -6.51 17.66 -6.75
N ARG A 300 -5.26 17.74 -6.32
CA ARG A 300 -4.50 18.99 -6.30
C ARG A 300 -3.06 18.74 -6.74
N ALA A 301 -2.43 19.77 -7.30
CA ALA A 301 -0.97 19.75 -7.47
C ALA A 301 -0.30 19.84 -6.10
N LEU A 302 0.80 19.11 -5.93
CA LEU A 302 1.70 19.26 -4.79
C LEU A 302 2.82 20.23 -5.15
N GLU A 303 3.18 21.09 -4.22
CA GLU A 303 4.44 21.82 -4.33
C GLU A 303 5.61 20.83 -4.29
N PRO A 304 6.73 21.09 -5.00
CA PRO A 304 7.90 20.23 -4.94
C PRO A 304 8.41 19.96 -3.52
N ALA A 305 8.33 20.96 -2.63
CA ALA A 305 8.71 20.82 -1.23
C ALA A 305 7.79 19.86 -0.45
N GLU A 306 6.47 19.86 -0.72
CA GLU A 306 5.52 18.93 -0.12
C GLU A 306 5.82 17.48 -0.51
N ALA A 307 6.08 17.24 -1.80
CA ALA A 307 6.41 15.92 -2.30
C ALA A 307 7.72 15.37 -1.68
N LEU A 308 8.74 16.23 -1.54
CA LEU A 308 9.99 15.88 -0.89
C LEU A 308 9.80 15.62 0.61
N ALA A 309 9.01 16.44 1.32
CA ALA A 309 8.70 16.21 2.73
C ALA A 309 7.99 14.86 2.93
N ALA A 310 7.01 14.53 2.09
CA ALA A 310 6.32 13.24 2.14
C ALA A 310 7.27 12.05 1.83
N GLN A 311 8.20 12.21 0.87
CA GLN A 311 9.23 11.21 0.60
C GLN A 311 10.16 11.01 1.81
N ALA A 312 10.60 12.10 2.45
CA ALA A 312 11.44 12.02 3.64
C ALA A 312 10.72 11.33 4.80
N ASP A 313 9.44 11.61 5.01
CA ASP A 313 8.60 10.98 6.03
C ASP A 313 8.52 9.45 5.82
N PHE A 314 8.35 9.00 4.56
CA PHE A 314 8.46 7.57 4.23
C PHE A 314 9.85 7.00 4.58
N LEU A 315 10.93 7.68 4.19
CA LEU A 315 12.30 7.23 4.47
C LEU A 315 12.58 7.15 5.97
N LEU A 316 12.04 8.07 6.77
CA LEU A 316 12.10 8.02 8.24
C LEU A 316 11.36 6.81 8.80
N SER A 317 10.17 6.48 8.25
CA SER A 317 9.39 5.31 8.67
C SER A 317 10.11 3.97 8.43
N THR A 318 11.04 3.94 7.47
CA THR A 318 11.87 2.76 7.14
C THR A 318 13.26 2.79 7.77
N GLY A 319 13.54 3.77 8.65
CA GLY A 319 14.82 3.94 9.33
C GLY A 319 15.95 4.46 8.45
N LYS A 320 15.67 4.92 7.22
CA LYS A 320 16.66 5.45 6.27
C LYS A 320 16.98 6.92 6.54
N ARG A 321 17.39 7.22 7.79
CA ARG A 321 17.55 8.58 8.32
C ARG A 321 18.50 9.47 7.51
N GLY A 322 19.63 8.92 7.04
CA GLY A 322 20.60 9.67 6.23
C GLY A 322 19.98 10.14 4.91
N ALA A 323 19.34 9.23 4.18
CA ALA A 323 18.65 9.56 2.94
C ALA A 323 17.48 10.53 3.17
N ALA A 324 16.75 10.37 4.27
CA ALA A 324 15.68 11.29 4.64
C ALA A 324 16.21 12.72 4.85
N LEU A 325 17.32 12.90 5.58
CA LEU A 325 17.92 14.22 5.82
C LEU A 325 18.34 14.91 4.52
N ASP A 326 18.96 14.18 3.59
CA ASP A 326 19.33 14.72 2.27
C ASP A 326 18.11 15.22 1.48
N VAL A 327 16.98 14.55 1.63
CA VAL A 327 15.70 14.94 1.01
C VAL A 327 15.09 16.15 1.73
N LEU A 328 15.16 16.19 3.07
CA LEU A 328 14.65 17.30 3.88
C LEU A 328 15.38 18.62 3.58
N HIS A 329 16.70 18.60 3.40
CA HIS A 329 17.44 19.80 3.00
C HIS A 329 17.03 20.34 1.63
N LYS A 330 16.65 19.47 0.69
CA LYS A 330 16.09 19.89 -0.60
C LYS A 330 14.72 20.53 -0.41
N ALA A 331 13.85 19.95 0.42
CA ALA A 331 12.54 20.51 0.74
C ALA A 331 12.68 21.88 1.42
N GLU A 332 13.58 22.02 2.38
CA GLU A 332 13.92 23.25 3.10
C GLU A 332 14.40 24.37 2.16
N THR A 333 15.25 24.03 1.19
CA THR A 333 15.72 24.99 0.19
C THR A 333 14.56 25.55 -0.66
N LEU A 334 13.51 24.74 -0.89
CA LEU A 334 12.39 25.11 -1.76
C LEU A 334 11.28 25.84 -1.01
N ASN A 335 10.95 25.40 0.21
CA ASN A 335 9.94 26.04 1.05
C ASN A 335 10.28 25.85 2.55
N PRO A 336 11.05 26.77 3.15
CA PRO A 336 11.50 26.63 4.54
C PRO A 336 10.42 26.88 5.59
N SER A 337 9.23 27.36 5.21
CA SER A 337 8.10 27.57 6.14
C SER A 337 7.02 26.49 6.03
N LEU A 338 7.27 25.45 5.24
CA LEU A 338 6.32 24.37 5.01
C LEU A 338 6.08 23.57 6.30
N ALA A 339 4.82 23.46 6.72
CA ALA A 339 4.46 22.71 7.93
C ALA A 339 4.93 21.25 7.88
N ALA A 340 4.69 20.56 6.75
CA ALA A 340 5.09 19.17 6.55
C ALA A 340 6.61 18.94 6.57
N LEU A 341 7.40 19.95 6.19
CA LEU A 341 8.87 19.90 6.32
C LEU A 341 9.26 19.87 7.79
N HIS A 342 8.71 20.80 8.60
CA HIS A 342 8.99 20.87 10.02
C HIS A 342 8.46 19.65 10.79
N GLU A 343 7.33 19.07 10.38
CA GLU A 343 6.84 17.80 10.92
C GLU A 343 7.88 16.68 10.71
N ALA A 344 8.41 16.54 9.49
CA ALA A 344 9.38 15.51 9.15
C ALA A 344 10.78 15.76 9.75
N LEU A 345 11.24 17.01 9.83
CA LEU A 345 12.47 17.37 10.58
C LEU A 345 12.31 17.08 12.07
N GLY A 346 11.13 17.35 12.64
CA GLY A 346 10.78 16.99 14.01
C GLY A 346 10.89 15.49 14.27
N ASP A 347 10.33 14.64 13.41
CA ASP A 347 10.47 13.18 13.53
C ASP A 347 11.92 12.74 13.33
N TYR A 348 12.65 13.31 12.37
CA TYR A 348 14.08 13.05 12.21
C TYR A 348 14.86 13.30 13.51
N HIS A 349 14.68 14.47 14.14
CA HIS A 349 15.35 14.80 15.39
C HIS A 349 14.89 13.90 16.54
N TYR A 350 13.59 13.61 16.63
CA TYR A 350 13.03 12.71 17.62
C TYR A 350 13.65 11.30 17.54
N GLN A 351 13.74 10.72 16.35
CA GLN A 351 14.36 9.41 16.14
C GLN A 351 15.86 9.38 16.47
N ASN A 352 16.54 10.53 16.44
CA ASN A 352 17.94 10.69 16.84
C ASN A 352 18.10 11.13 18.31
N SER A 353 17.01 11.13 19.10
CA SER A 353 16.98 11.57 20.50
C SER A 353 17.39 13.03 20.72
N ALA A 354 17.38 13.85 19.67
CA ALA A 354 17.60 15.29 19.72
C ALA A 354 16.28 15.99 20.07
N PHE A 355 15.81 15.78 21.29
CA PHE A 355 14.43 16.11 21.68
C PHE A 355 14.15 17.63 21.73
N ASP A 356 15.16 18.45 22.03
CA ASP A 356 15.00 19.90 22.07
C ASP A 356 14.88 20.48 20.65
N GLU A 357 15.64 19.95 19.70
CA GLU A 357 15.54 20.25 18.27
C GLU A 357 14.20 19.77 17.72
N ALA A 358 13.80 18.54 18.03
CA ALA A 358 12.51 17.98 17.62
C ALA A 358 11.34 18.87 18.07
N GLU A 359 11.34 19.30 19.33
CA GLU A 359 10.30 20.18 19.87
C GLU A 359 10.25 21.55 19.16
N LYS A 360 11.40 22.12 18.78
CA LYS A 360 11.44 23.37 18.00
C LYS A 360 10.77 23.19 16.64
N GLU A 361 11.11 22.10 15.93
CA GLU A 361 10.52 21.80 14.62
C GLU A 361 9.01 21.56 14.73
N PHE A 362 8.54 20.77 15.70
CA PHE A 362 7.10 20.58 15.90
C PHE A 362 6.37 21.88 16.28
N ASN A 363 7.01 22.80 16.99
CA ASN A 363 6.44 24.12 17.24
C ASN A 363 6.36 24.97 15.96
N ALA A 364 7.34 24.87 15.06
CA ALA A 364 7.30 25.54 13.76
C ALA A 364 6.18 24.96 12.88
N ALA A 365 6.00 23.63 12.87
CA ALA A 365 4.87 22.99 12.20
C ALA A 365 3.52 23.53 12.70
N LEU A 366 3.35 23.66 14.02
CA LEU A 366 2.13 24.18 14.65
C LEU A 366 1.87 25.67 14.38
N GLN A 367 2.88 26.47 14.05
CA GLN A 367 2.67 27.87 13.65
C GLN A 367 1.95 27.94 12.29
N SER A 368 2.30 27.04 11.37
CA SER A 368 1.72 26.97 10.03
C SER A 368 0.44 26.12 9.99
N ASN A 369 0.33 25.11 10.87
CA ASN A 369 -0.85 24.24 11.01
C ASN A 369 -1.19 24.01 12.50
N PRO A 370 -1.99 24.89 13.13
CA PRO A 370 -2.29 24.81 14.56
C PRO A 370 -3.00 23.53 15.02
N ASP A 371 -3.65 22.81 14.10
CA ASP A 371 -4.40 21.58 14.36
C ASP A 371 -3.60 20.30 14.01
N ASP A 372 -2.28 20.41 13.82
CA ASP A 372 -1.41 19.27 13.53
C ASP A 372 -1.31 18.30 14.72
N TRP A 373 -2.13 17.25 14.66
CA TRP A 373 -2.18 16.20 15.67
C TRP A 373 -0.85 15.42 15.78
N ILE A 374 -0.04 15.37 14.73
CA ILE A 374 1.24 14.64 14.71
C ILE A 374 2.26 15.41 15.53
N ALA A 375 2.33 16.73 15.35
CA ALA A 375 3.16 17.59 16.17
C ALA A 375 2.79 17.45 17.66
N PHE A 376 1.49 17.44 18.00
CA PHE A 376 1.07 17.20 19.38
C PHE A 376 1.42 15.80 19.90
N PHE A 377 1.21 14.76 19.08
CA PHE A 377 1.56 13.38 19.42
C PHE A 377 3.04 13.23 19.75
N PHE A 378 3.94 13.73 18.90
CA PHE A 378 5.37 13.63 19.15
C PHE A 378 5.84 14.50 20.31
N LYS A 379 5.28 15.70 20.51
CA LYS A 379 5.57 16.51 21.70
C LYS A 379 5.20 15.77 22.99
N ALA A 380 4.06 15.08 23.03
CA ALA A 380 3.69 14.25 24.17
C ALA A 380 4.70 13.10 24.39
N HIS A 381 5.13 12.44 23.31
CA HIS A 381 6.15 11.40 23.37
C HIS A 381 7.52 11.92 23.85
N ILE A 382 7.93 13.12 23.43
CA ILE A 382 9.15 13.79 23.90
C ILE A 382 9.09 13.99 25.42
N LEU A 383 7.96 14.46 25.96
CA LEU A 383 7.79 14.65 27.40
C LEU A 383 7.93 13.32 28.17
N LEU A 384 7.35 12.23 27.66
CA LEU A 384 7.49 10.91 28.26
C LEU A 384 8.95 10.44 28.25
N LYS A 385 9.65 10.58 27.11
CA LYS A 385 11.05 10.20 26.96
C LYS A 385 11.98 11.00 27.88
N LYS A 386 11.80 12.33 27.96
CA LYS A 386 12.53 13.21 28.89
C LYS A 386 12.28 12.82 30.36
N SER A 387 11.12 12.23 30.66
CA SER A 387 10.75 11.77 32.01
C SER A 387 11.21 10.34 32.32
N GLY A 388 11.94 9.69 31.42
CA GLY A 388 12.51 8.35 31.62
C GLY A 388 11.62 7.17 31.24
N TYR A 389 10.56 7.39 30.46
CA TYR A 389 9.66 6.35 29.92
C TYR A 389 9.98 5.97 28.47
#